data_AF-A0A4Y8S9I5-F1
#
_entry.id   AF-A0A4Y8S9I5-F1
#
_cell.length_a   1.000
_cell.length_b   1.000
_cell.length_c   1.000
_cell.angle_alpha   90.00
_cell.angle_beta   90.00
_cell.angle_gamma   90.00
#
_symmetry.space_group_name_H-M   'P 1'
#
loop_
_entity.id
_entity.type
_entity.pdbx_description
1 polymer ?
#
loop_
_entity_poly.entity_id
_entity_poly.type
_entity_poly.pdbx_seq_one_letter_code
_entity_poly.pdbx_strand_id
1 'polypeptide(L)' 'MNGYVNIPNTVFCKRCRNCGARPIIAHAGIEGYVVKCPNDDSHYQTVPGIIDIEDWNIHNTELYENDYDLKAMGGDR' A
#
# COMPACT_ATOMS: atom_id res chain seq x y z
N MET A 1 -5.72 21.08 -12.35
CA MET A 1 -5.26 20.14 -11.31
C MET A 1 -5.83 18.78 -11.63
N ASN A 2 -5.01 17.73 -11.68
CA ASN A 2 -5.39 16.41 -12.21
C ASN A 2 -6.31 15.57 -11.28
N GLY A 3 -7.06 16.19 -10.36
CA GLY A 3 -7.97 15.48 -9.44
C GLY A 3 -7.27 14.63 -8.37
N TYR A 4 -5.94 14.65 -8.31
CA TYR A 4 -5.14 13.94 -7.31
C TYR A 4 -3.93 14.75 -6.83
N VAL A 5 -3.45 14.38 -5.65
CA VAL A 5 -2.26 14.89 -4.99
C VAL A 5 -1.23 13.76 -4.89
N ASN A 6 -0.02 14.05 -5.35
CA ASN A 6 1.11 13.14 -5.14
C ASN A 6 1.59 13.23 -3.70
N ILE A 7 1.88 12.07 -3.11
CA ILE A 7 2.43 12.02 -1.75
C ILE A 7 3.91 12.41 -1.80
N PRO A 8 4.35 13.40 -1.00
CA PRO A 8 5.75 13.82 -0.95
C PRO A 8 6.71 12.67 -0.68
N ASN A 9 7.92 12.74 -1.23
CA ASN A 9 8.92 11.69 -1.03
C ASN A 9 9.38 11.53 0.43
N THR A 10 9.14 12.53 1.27
CA THR A 10 9.41 12.52 2.72
C THR A 10 8.43 11.66 3.51
N VAL A 11 7.24 11.38 2.95
CA VAL A 11 6.30 10.42 3.54
C VAL A 11 6.65 9.03 3.02
N PHE A 12 6.86 8.09 3.94
CA PHE A 12 7.16 6.72 3.60
C PHE A 12 5.91 6.04 3.05
N CYS A 13 6.01 5.54 1.81
CA CYS A 13 5.01 4.67 1.21
C CYS A 13 5.72 3.55 0.47
N LYS A 14 5.33 2.30 0.73
CA LYS A 14 5.76 1.16 -0.08
C LYS A 14 5.30 1.34 -1.53
N ARG A 15 5.97 0.62 -2.44
CA ARG A 15 5.53 0.55 -3.83
C ARG A 15 4.38 -0.44 -3.94
N CYS A 16 3.47 -0.19 -4.89
CA CYS A 16 2.41 -1.11 -5.24
C CYS A 16 3.00 -2.48 -5.59
N ARG A 17 2.54 -3.55 -4.94
CA ARG A 17 3.00 -4.92 -5.18
C ARG A 17 2.72 -5.40 -6.60
N ASN A 18 1.67 -4.87 -7.25
CA ASN A 18 1.27 -5.28 -8.60
C ASN A 18 2.05 -4.54 -9.70
N CYS A 19 2.36 -3.25 -9.52
CA CYS A 19 2.88 -2.41 -10.60
C CYS A 19 4.04 -1.47 -10.22
N GLY A 20 4.50 -1.47 -8.97
CA GLY A 20 5.65 -0.65 -8.51
C GLY A 20 5.36 0.84 -8.34
N ALA A 21 4.14 1.31 -8.60
CA ALA A 21 3.76 2.71 -8.45
C ALA A 21 3.71 3.15 -6.97
N ARG A 22 3.90 4.45 -6.71
CA ARG A 22 3.58 5.05 -5.41
C ARG A 22 2.09 5.38 -5.35
N PRO A 23 1.46 5.32 -4.17
CA PRO A 23 0.06 5.72 -4.04
C PRO A 23 -0.11 7.22 -4.27
N ILE A 24 -1.33 7.58 -4.66
CA ILE A 24 -1.80 8.97 -4.77
C ILE A 24 -2.99 9.19 -3.84
N ILE A 25 -3.24 10.45 -3.48
CA ILE A 25 -4.47 10.86 -2.81
C ILE A 25 -5.39 11.46 -3.86
N ALA A 26 -6.50 10.80 -4.16
CA ALA A 26 -7.47 11.25 -5.16
C ALA A 26 -8.77 11.72 -4.51
N HIS A 27 -9.44 12.70 -5.13
CA HIS A 27 -10.75 13.15 -4.70
C HIS A 27 -11.84 12.17 -5.15
N ALA A 28 -12.65 11.68 -4.20
CA ALA A 28 -13.74 10.73 -4.43
C ALA A 28 -15.13 11.43 -4.41
N GLY A 29 -15.18 12.71 -4.77
CA GLY A 29 -16.43 13.49 -4.77
C GLY A 29 -16.80 13.95 -3.36
N ILE A 30 -18.11 13.97 -3.06
CA ILE A 30 -18.61 14.42 -1.76
C ILE A 30 -18.14 13.55 -0.59
N GLU A 31 -17.72 12.32 -0.89
CA GLU A 31 -17.26 11.34 0.08
C GLU A 31 -15.83 11.62 0.57
N GLY A 32 -15.14 12.61 -0.03
CA GLY A 32 -13.84 13.10 0.44
C GLY A 32 -12.68 12.57 -0.40
N TYR A 33 -11.68 11.96 0.24
CA TYR A 33 -10.44 11.53 -0.39
C TYR A 33 -10.20 10.03 -0.21
N VAL A 34 -9.47 9.44 -1.15
CA VAL A 34 -8.99 8.06 -1.09
C VAL A 34 -7.49 8.01 -1.33
N VAL A 35 -6.84 7.03 -0.72
CA VAL A 35 -5.50 6.58 -1.10
C VAL A 35 -5.67 5.42 -2.06
N LYS A 36 -5.08 5.52 -3.24
CA LYS A 36 -5.21 4.50 -4.29
C LYS A 36 -3.95 4.34 -5.12
N CYS A 37 -3.86 3.20 -5.81
CA CYS A 37 -2.89 3.02 -6.87
C CYS A 37 -3.23 3.96 -8.06
N PRO A 38 -2.24 4.68 -8.63
CA PRO A 38 -2.49 5.61 -9.74
C PRO A 38 -2.75 4.91 -11.07
N ASN A 39 -2.38 3.62 -11.19
CA ASN A 39 -2.44 2.89 -12.45
C ASN A 39 -3.71 2.04 -12.58
N ASP A 40 -4.24 1.52 -11.46
CA ASP A 40 -5.42 0.65 -11.45
C ASP A 40 -6.01 0.60 -10.03
N ASP A 41 -7.30 0.93 -9.92
CA ASP A 41 -8.05 0.98 -8.66
C ASP A 41 -8.22 -0.42 -8.04
N SER A 42 -8.19 -1.47 -8.87
CA SER A 42 -8.28 -2.86 -8.42
C SER A 42 -7.03 -3.34 -7.69
N HIS A 43 -5.88 -2.65 -7.86
CA HIS A 43 -4.68 -2.97 -7.09
C HIS A 43 -4.90 -2.63 -5.61
N TYR A 44 -5.44 -1.45 -5.33
CA TYR A 44 -5.77 -0.99 -3.98
C TYR A 44 -6.47 0.36 -4.03
N GLN A 45 -7.50 0.53 -3.19
CA GLN A 45 -8.14 1.81 -2.89
C GLN A 45 -8.74 1.78 -1.48
N THR A 46 -8.51 2.83 -0.68
CA THR A 46 -9.18 2.98 0.63
C THR A 46 -10.67 3.32 0.46
N VAL A 47 -11.43 3.12 1.54
CA VAL A 47 -12.80 3.64 1.62
C VAL A 47 -12.78 5.17 1.46
N PRO A 48 -13.71 5.75 0.68
CA PRO A 48 -13.85 7.19 0.56
C PRO A 48 -13.95 7.90 1.92
N GLY A 49 -13.19 8.99 2.06
CA GLY A 49 -13.12 9.78 3.29
C GLY A 49 -12.01 9.35 4.24
N ILE A 50 -11.26 8.28 3.90
CA ILE A 50 -10.14 7.77 4.69
C ILE A 50 -8.84 7.90 3.91
N ILE A 51 -7.87 8.57 4.52
CA ILE A 51 -6.48 8.60 4.08
C ILE A 51 -5.70 7.71 5.04
N ASP A 52 -5.42 6.48 4.61
CA ASP A 52 -4.65 5.50 5.38
C ASP A 52 -3.44 5.02 4.57
N ILE A 53 -2.27 5.50 4.95
CA ILE A 53 -0.99 5.14 4.32
C ILE A 53 -0.40 3.88 4.94
N GLU A 54 -0.75 3.59 6.20
CA GLU A 54 -0.26 2.39 6.88
C GLU A 54 -0.95 1.14 6.34
N ASP A 55 -2.26 1.21 6.09
CA ASP A 55 -2.98 0.11 5.42
C ASP A 55 -2.45 -0.14 4.00
N TRP A 56 -2.13 0.92 3.25
CA TRP A 56 -1.40 0.79 1.97
C TRP A 56 -0.07 0.05 2.15
N ASN A 57 0.72 0.43 3.17
CA ASN A 57 2.01 -0.19 3.43
C ASN A 57 1.87 -1.67 3.82
N ILE A 58 0.87 -2.01 4.65
CA ILE A 58 0.57 -3.39 5.06
C ILE A 58 0.14 -4.21 3.86
N HIS A 59 -0.81 -3.72 3.04
CA HIS A 59 -1.28 -4.39 1.84
C HIS A 59 -0.15 -4.72 0.85
N ASN A 60 0.82 -3.81 0.73
CA ASN A 60 1.98 -3.95 -0.15
C ASN A 60 3.21 -4.57 0.54
N THR A 61 3.02 -5.22 1.69
CA THR A 61 4.05 -6.03 2.33
C THR A 61 3.96 -7.46 1.82
N GLU A 62 5.05 -7.97 1.26
CA GLU A 62 5.21 -9.41 1.05
C GLU A 62 5.42 -10.06 2.42
N LEU A 63 4.41 -10.80 2.90
CA LEU A 63 4.60 -11.74 3.99
C LEU A 63 5.23 -12.98 3.37
N TYR A 64 6.51 -13.23 3.63
CA TYR A 64 7.11 -14.50 3.22
C TYR A 64 6.35 -15.63 3.94
N GLU A 65 5.73 -16.54 3.19
CA GLU A 65 5.08 -17.74 3.76
C GLU A 65 6.08 -18.72 4.41
N ASN A 66 7.39 -18.42 4.38
CA ASN A 66 8.48 -19.32 4.76
C ASN A 66 9.13 -19.04 6.13
N ASP A 67 8.42 -18.41 7.07
CA ASP A 67 8.90 -18.36 8.46
C ASP A 67 8.89 -19.74 9.15
N TYR A 68 8.31 -20.77 8.51
CA TYR A 68 8.38 -22.16 8.97
C TYR A 68 9.76 -22.81 8.81
N ASP A 69 10.64 -22.29 7.93
CA ASP A 69 12.00 -22.83 7.75
C ASP A 69 12.97 -22.37 8.86
N LEU A 70 12.64 -21.33 9.63
CA LEU A 70 13.44 -20.88 10.77
C LEU A 70 13.36 -21.83 11.98
N LYS A 71 12.40 -22.76 12.03
CA LYS A 71 12.33 -23.81 13.07
C LYS A 71 13.06 -25.10 12.71
N ALA A 72 13.41 -25.31 11.44
CA ALA A 72 14.14 -26.52 11.01
C ALA A 72 15.66 -26.44 11.24
N MET A 73 16.19 -25.27 11.58
CA MET A 73 17.62 -25.03 11.86
C MET A 73 17.96 -25.08 13.36
N GLY A 74 17.01 -25.46 14.23
CA GLY A 74 17.28 -25.80 15.63
C GLY A 74 17.71 -27.25 15.77
N GLY A 75 18.77 -27.63 15.04
CA GLY A 75 19.35 -28.96 15.07
C GLY A 75 20.02 -29.28 16.40
N ASP A 76 19.84 -30.54 16.81
CA ASP A 76 20.61 -31.32 17.78
C ASP A 76 21.80 -30.61 18.44
N ARG A 77 21.64 -30.28 19.72
CA ARG A 77 22.70 -30.37 20.74
C ARG A 77 22.12 -30.79 22.08
#